data_AF-A0A946GJD8-F1
#
_entry.id   AF-A0A946GJD8-F1
#
_cell.length_a   1.000
_cell.length_b   1.000
_cell.length_c   1.000
_cell.angle_alpha   90.00
_cell.angle_beta   90.00
_cell.angle_gamma   90.00
#
_symmetry.space_group_name_H-M   'P 1'
#
loop_
_entity.id
_entity.type
_entity.pdbx_description
1 polymer ?
#
loop_
_entity_poly.entity_id
_entity_poly.type
_entity_poly.pdbx_seq_one_letter_code
_entity_poly.pdbx_strand_id
1 'polypeptide(L)'
;MWLEKATNSLLNREGQPKGTPAIRASDVDPYFYGLSDEVLWKSLSGSPDPSIGELELSEIRPRFAMALDKMITRLVKEAPSSQSTTINVTRNALDITNVRGKIRIWIPPHHAEALTNLGSSLKVNAEEVDQTEAVQTLQNIVYALYSEVALEWDQESFSTMSQALIVQPTSHSQNAD
;
A
#
# COMPACT_ATOMS: atom_id res chain seq x y z
N MET A 1 -26.61 -11.33 34.21
CA MET A 1 -25.54 -10.44 33.71
C MET A 1 -25.44 -10.59 32.20
N TRP A 2 -26.14 -9.76 31.43
CA TRP A 2 -26.04 -9.73 29.96
C TRP A 2 -25.46 -8.40 29.46
N LEU A 3 -25.38 -7.40 30.34
CA LEU A 3 -24.94 -6.04 30.01
C LEU A 3 -23.41 -5.94 29.85
N GLU A 4 -22.65 -6.74 30.59
CA GLU A 4 -21.18 -6.67 30.59
C GLU A 4 -20.52 -7.27 29.33
N LYS A 5 -21.23 -8.16 28.63
CA LYS A 5 -20.77 -8.73 27.34
C LYS A 5 -20.94 -7.75 26.18
N ALA A 6 -21.94 -6.87 26.22
CA ALA A 6 -22.18 -5.89 25.17
C ALA A 6 -21.13 -4.76 25.18
N THR A 7 -20.67 -4.35 26.36
CA THR A 7 -19.64 -3.30 26.49
C THR A 7 -18.25 -3.80 26.08
N ASN A 8 -17.87 -5.02 26.45
CA ASN A 8 -16.59 -5.60 26.00
C ASN A 8 -16.54 -5.82 24.48
N SER A 9 -17.68 -6.13 23.86
CA SER A 9 -17.76 -6.31 22.40
C SER A 9 -17.67 -5.01 21.61
N LEU A 10 -17.81 -3.84 22.26
CA LEU A 10 -17.67 -2.53 21.61
C LEU A 10 -16.24 -2.01 21.65
N LEU A 11 -15.45 -2.34 22.68
CA LEU A 11 -14.03 -1.97 22.73
C LEU A 11 -13.16 -2.82 21.80
N ASN A 12 -13.57 -4.05 21.43
CA ASN A 12 -12.79 -4.90 20.51
C ASN A 12 -13.15 -4.70 19.03
N ARG A 13 -13.90 -3.63 18.69
CA ARG A 13 -14.36 -3.35 17.32
C ARG A 13 -13.64 -2.17 16.67
N GLU A 14 -12.55 -1.74 17.28
CA GLU A 14 -11.65 -0.72 16.77
C GLU A 14 -10.74 -1.38 15.73
N GLY A 15 -11.10 -1.32 14.46
CA GLY A 15 -10.23 -1.81 13.38
C GLY A 15 -10.92 -2.14 12.05
N GLN A 16 -12.26 -2.15 11.96
CA GLN A 16 -12.90 -2.37 10.67
C GLN A 16 -13.14 -1.02 9.97
N PRO A 17 -12.37 -0.64 8.93
CA PRO A 17 -12.66 0.57 8.16
C PRO A 17 -14.03 0.42 7.49
N LYS A 18 -14.96 1.30 7.89
CA LYS A 18 -16.27 1.45 7.27
C LYS A 18 -16.10 1.97 5.84
N GLY A 19 -16.40 1.14 4.83
CA GLY A 19 -16.58 1.61 3.46
C GLY A 19 -16.28 0.64 2.32
N THR A 20 -15.51 -0.43 2.56
CA THR A 20 -15.07 -1.32 1.47
C THR A 20 -15.80 -2.67 1.56
N PRO A 21 -16.47 -3.14 0.48
CA PRO A 21 -17.13 -4.45 0.51
C PRO A 21 -16.13 -5.53 0.93
N ALA A 22 -16.54 -6.43 1.81
CA ALA A 22 -15.69 -7.55 2.20
C ALA A 22 -15.37 -8.41 0.96
N ILE A 23 -14.10 -8.76 0.78
CA ILE A 23 -13.70 -9.74 -0.24
C ILE A 23 -14.48 -11.03 0.06
N ARG A 24 -15.16 -11.59 -0.95
CA ARG A 24 -15.89 -12.86 -0.77
C ARG A 24 -14.88 -13.95 -0.44
N ALA A 25 -15.24 -14.88 0.44
CA ALA A 25 -14.34 -15.96 0.87
C ALA A 25 -13.73 -16.74 -0.31
N SER A 26 -14.50 -16.95 -1.40
CA SER A 26 -14.04 -17.64 -2.61
C SER A 26 -13.05 -16.85 -3.46
N ASP A 27 -12.95 -15.53 -3.25
CA ASP A 27 -12.05 -14.64 -3.97
C ASP A 27 -10.75 -14.37 -3.19
N VAL A 28 -10.59 -14.88 -1.96
CA VAL A 28 -9.39 -14.63 -1.14
C VAL A 28 -8.19 -15.37 -1.69
N ASP A 29 -7.03 -14.71 -1.76
CA ASP A 29 -5.78 -15.34 -2.15
C ASP A 29 -5.34 -16.37 -1.08
N PRO A 30 -5.34 -17.68 -1.38
CA PRO A 30 -5.11 -18.72 -0.38
C PRO A 30 -3.66 -18.74 0.15
N TYR A 31 -2.71 -18.14 -0.57
CA TYR A 31 -1.30 -18.11 -0.17
C TYR A 31 -0.98 -17.09 0.93
N PHE A 32 -1.99 -16.34 1.40
CA PHE A 32 -1.87 -15.50 2.60
C PHE A 32 -2.37 -16.21 3.85
N TYR A 33 -2.76 -17.50 3.77
CA TYR A 33 -3.13 -18.32 4.93
C TYR A 33 -4.23 -17.69 5.81
N GLY A 34 -5.11 -16.89 5.21
CA GLY A 34 -6.18 -16.17 5.91
C GLY A 34 -5.76 -14.84 6.55
N LEU A 35 -4.46 -14.49 6.55
CA LEU A 35 -4.00 -13.17 6.96
C LEU A 35 -4.42 -12.11 5.94
N SER A 36 -4.89 -10.97 6.44
CA SER A 36 -5.21 -9.80 5.63
C SER A 36 -5.18 -8.53 6.48
N ASP A 37 -5.18 -7.38 5.80
CA ASP A 37 -5.30 -6.05 6.42
C ASP A 37 -4.22 -5.82 7.50
N GLU A 38 -4.53 -5.11 8.57
CA GLU A 38 -3.58 -4.74 9.63
C GLU A 38 -2.94 -5.96 10.32
N VAL A 39 -3.67 -7.09 10.41
CA VAL A 39 -3.14 -8.33 11.00
C VAL A 39 -2.01 -8.91 10.16
N LEU A 40 -2.14 -8.86 8.83
CA LEU A 40 -1.07 -9.26 7.91
C LEU A 40 0.16 -8.37 8.07
N TRP A 41 -0.03 -7.05 8.13
CA TRP A 41 1.07 -6.10 8.37
C TRP A 41 1.80 -6.41 9.68
N LYS A 42 1.06 -6.51 10.79
CA LYS A 42 1.62 -6.79 12.13
C LYS A 42 2.38 -8.12 12.17
N SER A 43 1.86 -9.13 11.47
CA SER A 43 2.50 -10.44 11.41
C SER A 43 3.87 -10.38 10.74
N LEU A 44 4.00 -9.56 9.69
CA LEU A 44 5.27 -9.36 8.97
C LEU A 44 6.22 -8.40 9.68
N SER A 45 5.70 -7.46 10.47
CA SER A 45 6.48 -6.46 11.21
C SER A 45 7.03 -6.97 12.56
N GLY A 46 7.09 -8.28 12.77
CA GLY A 46 7.63 -8.89 13.99
C GLY A 46 6.65 -9.01 15.16
N SER A 47 5.35 -8.80 14.93
CA SER A 47 4.27 -9.20 15.84
C SER A 47 3.45 -10.35 15.22
N PRO A 48 4.07 -11.53 15.03
CA PRO A 48 3.45 -12.65 14.35
C PRO A 48 2.15 -13.05 15.04
N ASP A 49 1.10 -13.24 14.26
CA ASP A 49 -0.09 -13.94 14.75
C ASP A 49 0.29 -15.35 15.21
N PRO A 50 -0.11 -15.80 16.40
CA PRO A 50 0.30 -17.09 16.95
C PRO A 50 -0.17 -18.30 16.11
N SER A 51 -1.08 -18.11 15.16
CA SER A 51 -1.55 -19.15 14.25
C SER A 51 -0.67 -19.37 13.00
N ILE A 52 0.34 -18.52 12.78
CA ILE A 52 1.21 -18.52 11.58
C ILE A 52 2.67 -18.72 11.99
N GLY A 53 3.35 -19.69 11.36
CA GLY A 53 4.78 -19.93 11.55
C GLY A 53 5.68 -19.04 10.67
N GLU A 54 6.98 -19.00 11.00
CA GLU A 54 7.98 -18.25 10.22
C GLU A 54 8.14 -18.80 8.79
N LEU A 55 7.90 -20.10 8.59
CA LEU A 55 7.92 -20.70 7.26
C LEU A 55 6.83 -20.07 6.38
N GLU A 56 5.59 -20.02 6.86
CA GLU A 56 4.47 -19.40 6.16
C GLU A 56 4.72 -17.90 5.95
N LEU A 57 5.29 -17.18 6.94
CA LEU A 57 5.67 -15.77 6.77
C LEU A 57 6.71 -15.60 5.67
N SER A 58 7.73 -16.47 5.61
CA SER A 58 8.74 -16.43 4.55
C SER A 58 8.15 -16.64 3.15
N GLU A 59 7.09 -17.45 3.03
CA GLU A 59 6.36 -17.63 1.77
C GLU A 59 5.44 -16.45 1.45
N ILE A 60 4.87 -15.80 2.47
CA ILE A 60 4.03 -14.61 2.30
C ILE A 60 4.86 -13.42 1.82
N ARG A 61 6.06 -13.18 2.39
CA ARG A 61 6.91 -12.00 2.11
C ARG A 61 7.03 -11.63 0.62
N PRO A 62 7.46 -12.52 -0.30
CA PRO A 62 7.59 -12.15 -1.71
C PRO A 62 6.24 -11.79 -2.36
N ARG A 63 5.14 -12.43 -1.93
CA ARG A 63 3.79 -12.13 -2.45
C ARG A 63 3.26 -10.80 -1.89
N PHE A 64 3.57 -10.53 -0.63
CA PHE A 64 3.23 -9.28 0.02
C PHE A 64 3.96 -8.10 -0.63
N ALA A 65 5.26 -8.23 -0.94
CA ALA A 65 6.02 -7.21 -1.67
C ALA A 65 5.33 -6.81 -2.98
N MET A 66 4.97 -7.81 -3.81
CA MET A 66 4.24 -7.55 -5.07
C MET A 66 2.89 -6.87 -4.87
N ALA A 67 2.15 -7.21 -3.80
CA ALA A 67 0.86 -6.60 -3.50
C ALA A 67 1.03 -5.17 -2.94
N LEU A 68 2.09 -4.95 -2.17
CA LEU A 68 2.46 -3.66 -1.60
C LEU A 68 2.85 -2.67 -2.72
N ASP A 69 3.64 -3.09 -3.71
CA ASP A 69 3.99 -2.24 -4.86
C ASP A 69 2.75 -1.78 -5.64
N LYS A 70 1.80 -2.69 -5.84
CA LYS A 70 0.50 -2.36 -6.46
C LYS A 70 -0.28 -1.36 -5.62
N MET A 71 -0.29 -1.52 -4.30
CA MET A 71 -0.95 -0.60 -3.38
C MET A 71 -0.29 0.80 -3.43
N ILE A 72 1.04 0.87 -3.36
CA ILE A 72 1.81 2.13 -3.45
C ILE A 72 1.50 2.82 -4.78
N THR A 73 1.58 2.09 -5.89
CA THR A 73 1.27 2.59 -7.23
C THR A 73 -0.15 3.15 -7.30
N ARG A 74 -1.14 2.43 -6.74
CA ARG A 74 -2.54 2.87 -6.68
C ARG A 74 -2.70 4.15 -5.87
N LEU A 75 -2.14 4.21 -4.67
CA LEU A 75 -2.27 5.38 -3.79
C LEU A 75 -1.72 6.64 -4.45
N VAL A 76 -0.53 6.55 -5.07
CA VAL A 76 0.08 7.69 -5.77
C VAL A 76 -0.75 8.10 -7.00
N LYS A 77 -1.20 7.14 -7.82
CA LYS A 77 -2.01 7.43 -9.03
C LYS A 77 -3.42 7.95 -8.73
N GLU A 78 -4.05 7.41 -7.70
CA GLU A 78 -5.43 7.75 -7.31
C GLU A 78 -5.49 8.96 -6.35
N ALA A 79 -4.35 9.50 -5.92
CA ALA A 79 -4.27 10.68 -5.06
C ALA A 79 -5.10 11.86 -5.61
N PRO A 80 -5.86 12.60 -4.79
CA PRO A 80 -6.66 13.71 -5.28
C PRO A 80 -5.75 14.84 -5.80
N SER A 81 -6.15 15.53 -6.87
CA SER A 81 -5.50 16.81 -7.19
C SER A 81 -5.85 17.83 -6.10
N SER A 82 -4.92 18.70 -5.71
CA SER A 82 -5.17 19.71 -4.65
C SER A 82 -6.29 20.70 -4.97
N GLN A 83 -6.76 20.74 -6.22
CA GLN A 83 -7.93 21.52 -6.68
C GLN A 83 -9.27 20.78 -6.47
N SER A 84 -9.25 19.53 -6.00
CA SER A 84 -10.46 18.74 -5.77
C SER A 84 -11.17 19.22 -4.50
N THR A 85 -12.38 19.75 -4.64
CA THR A 85 -13.24 20.19 -3.52
C THR A 85 -13.82 19.03 -2.70
N THR A 86 -13.57 17.79 -3.11
CA THR A 86 -14.04 16.59 -2.40
C THR A 86 -13.15 16.29 -1.20
N ILE A 87 -13.74 16.18 0.00
CA ILE A 87 -13.08 15.65 1.20
C ILE A 87 -12.69 14.21 0.91
N ASN A 88 -11.42 13.98 0.57
CA ASN A 88 -10.88 12.65 0.33
C ASN A 88 -10.23 12.15 1.61
N VAL A 89 -10.78 11.07 2.17
CA VAL A 89 -10.16 10.34 3.28
C VAL A 89 -9.01 9.52 2.70
N THR A 90 -7.79 9.75 3.19
CA THR A 90 -6.62 8.93 2.86
C THR A 90 -6.95 7.45 3.12
N ARG A 91 -6.85 6.62 2.08
CA ARG A 91 -7.07 5.18 2.19
C ARG A 91 -5.77 4.52 2.60
N ASN A 92 -5.73 3.99 3.81
CA ASN A 92 -4.60 3.21 4.32
C ASN A 92 -4.80 1.69 4.17
N ALA A 93 -5.91 1.27 3.56
CA ALA A 93 -6.16 -0.12 3.19
C ALA A 93 -6.81 -0.22 1.80
N LEU A 94 -6.33 -1.15 0.96
CA LEU A 94 -6.82 -1.38 -0.39
C LEU A 94 -6.96 -2.87 -0.72
N ASP A 95 -7.96 -3.21 -1.53
CA ASP A 95 -8.11 -4.55 -2.08
C ASP A 95 -7.26 -4.71 -3.35
N ILE A 96 -6.23 -5.54 -3.27
CA ILE A 96 -5.31 -5.84 -4.37
C ILE A 96 -5.69 -7.16 -5.01
N THR A 97 -5.83 -7.14 -6.35
CA THR A 97 -6.07 -8.35 -7.13
C THR A 97 -4.75 -8.94 -7.61
N ASN A 98 -4.54 -10.20 -7.25
CA ASN A 98 -3.45 -11.05 -7.68
C ASN A 98 -3.96 -12.15 -8.62
N VAL A 99 -3.02 -12.91 -9.20
CA VAL A 99 -3.36 -14.01 -10.13
C VAL A 99 -4.16 -15.12 -9.44
N ARG A 100 -4.00 -15.29 -8.11
CA ARG A 100 -4.59 -16.38 -7.32
C ARG A 100 -5.81 -15.97 -6.50
N GLY A 101 -6.11 -14.68 -6.45
CA GLY A 101 -7.20 -14.15 -5.64
C GLY A 101 -6.99 -12.68 -5.31
N LYS A 102 -7.73 -12.20 -4.34
CA LYS A 102 -7.68 -10.85 -3.81
C LYS A 102 -7.18 -10.87 -2.38
N ILE A 103 -6.43 -9.84 -2.03
CA ILE A 103 -5.92 -9.64 -0.69
C ILE A 103 -6.15 -8.17 -0.31
N ARG A 104 -6.65 -7.94 0.90
CA ARG A 104 -6.70 -6.59 1.47
C ARG A 104 -5.35 -6.29 2.09
N ILE A 105 -4.67 -5.27 1.58
CA ILE A 105 -3.39 -4.78 2.09
C ILE A 105 -3.66 -3.52 2.89
N TRP A 106 -3.09 -3.46 4.09
CA TRP A 106 -3.10 -2.30 4.97
C TRP A 106 -1.67 -1.82 5.19
N ILE A 107 -1.49 -0.50 5.31
CA ILE A 107 -0.23 0.12 5.71
C ILE A 107 -0.47 1.15 6.82
N PRO A 108 0.57 1.52 7.60
CA PRO A 108 0.46 2.57 8.60
C PRO A 108 -0.07 3.89 8.00
N PRO A 109 -0.99 4.61 8.69
CA PRO A 109 -1.63 5.80 8.14
C PRO A 109 -0.65 6.87 7.66
N HIS A 110 0.43 7.09 8.40
CA HIS A 110 1.44 8.10 8.06
C HIS A 110 2.13 7.82 6.71
N HIS A 111 2.35 6.55 6.35
CA HIS A 111 2.86 6.18 5.02
C HIS A 111 1.83 6.41 3.93
N ALA A 112 0.57 6.04 4.19
CA ALA A 112 -0.52 6.29 3.24
C ALA A 112 -0.71 7.79 2.96
N GLU A 113 -0.60 8.63 3.99
CA GLU A 113 -0.64 10.09 3.88
C GLU A 113 0.55 10.61 3.07
N ALA A 114 1.77 10.16 3.35
CA ALA A 114 2.96 10.55 2.60
C ALA A 114 2.85 10.21 1.11
N LEU A 115 2.40 9.00 0.77
CA LEU A 115 2.18 8.57 -0.61
C LEU A 115 1.08 9.39 -1.31
N THR A 116 0.00 9.69 -0.60
CA THR A 116 -1.09 10.50 -1.13
C THR A 116 -0.63 11.93 -1.39
N ASN A 117 0.12 12.54 -0.46
CA ASN A 117 0.66 13.88 -0.61
C ASN A 117 1.65 13.98 -1.79
N LEU A 118 2.50 12.97 -1.96
CA LEU A 118 3.39 12.85 -3.11
C LEU A 118 2.57 12.81 -4.42
N GLY A 119 1.56 11.93 -4.50
CA GLY A 119 0.69 11.81 -5.67
C GLY A 119 -0.07 13.11 -5.99
N SER A 120 -0.56 13.82 -4.97
CA SER A 120 -1.22 15.12 -5.13
C SER A 120 -0.26 16.18 -5.68
N SER A 121 0.98 16.23 -5.16
CA SER A 121 2.02 17.17 -5.62
C SER A 121 2.39 16.95 -7.08
N LEU A 122 2.55 15.67 -7.48
CA LEU A 122 2.83 15.27 -8.87
C LEU A 122 1.75 15.74 -9.86
N LYS A 123 0.49 15.88 -9.42
CA LYS A 123 -0.63 16.30 -10.27
C LYS A 123 -0.77 17.81 -10.43
N VAL A 124 -0.33 18.59 -9.44
CA VAL A 124 -0.49 20.06 -9.44
C VAL A 124 0.65 20.74 -10.16
N ASN A 125 1.87 20.21 -10.00
CA ASN A 125 3.10 20.89 -10.39
C ASN A 125 3.86 20.09 -11.46
N ALA A 126 3.19 19.39 -12.38
CA ALA A 126 3.85 18.49 -13.33
C ALA A 126 4.97 19.15 -14.18
N GLU A 127 4.94 20.48 -14.37
CA GLU A 127 5.97 21.27 -15.05
C GLU A 127 7.06 21.86 -14.11
N GLU A 128 6.81 21.94 -12.80
CA GLU A 128 7.73 22.53 -11.79
C GLU A 128 8.29 21.51 -10.79
N VAL A 129 7.79 20.27 -10.80
CA VAL A 129 8.29 19.21 -9.91
C VAL A 129 9.70 18.82 -10.32
N ASP A 130 10.64 19.01 -9.39
CA ASP A 130 11.93 18.36 -9.47
C ASP A 130 11.71 16.85 -9.38
N GLN A 131 11.82 16.18 -10.52
CA GLN A 131 11.55 14.75 -10.63
C GLN A 131 12.54 13.94 -9.81
N THR A 132 13.75 14.45 -9.61
CA THR A 132 14.78 13.80 -8.78
C THR A 132 14.34 13.81 -7.32
N GLU A 133 13.84 14.94 -6.82
CA GLU A 133 13.29 15.07 -5.47
C GLU A 133 12.05 14.18 -5.27
N ALA A 134 11.16 14.12 -6.26
CA ALA A 134 9.99 13.25 -6.19
C ALA A 134 10.35 11.76 -6.17
N VAL A 135 11.32 11.34 -6.99
CA VAL A 135 11.85 9.96 -6.98
C VAL A 135 12.52 9.65 -5.64
N GLN A 136 13.33 10.57 -5.11
CA GLN A 136 13.99 10.38 -3.81
C GLN A 136 12.99 10.29 -2.66
N THR A 137 11.95 11.12 -2.69
CA THR A 137 10.86 11.09 -1.70
C THR A 137 10.11 9.77 -1.77
N LEU A 138 9.75 9.31 -2.97
CA LEU A 138 9.15 7.99 -3.16
C LEU A 138 10.06 6.89 -2.62
N GLN A 139 11.35 6.92 -2.95
CA GLN A 139 12.33 5.93 -2.49
C GLN A 139 12.38 5.84 -0.96
N ASN A 140 12.44 6.99 -0.28
CA ASN A 140 12.48 7.04 1.17
C ASN A 140 11.23 6.42 1.80
N ILE A 141 10.05 6.71 1.25
CA ILE A 141 8.77 6.15 1.75
C ILE A 141 8.73 4.64 1.52
N VAL A 142 9.05 4.17 0.31
CA VAL A 142 9.03 2.73 -0.01
C VAL A 142 10.06 1.99 0.85
N TYR A 143 11.26 2.55 1.05
CA TYR A 143 12.30 1.93 1.85
C TYR A 143 11.87 1.78 3.31
N ALA A 144 11.23 2.81 3.88
CA ALA A 144 10.68 2.75 5.23
C ALA A 144 9.60 1.66 5.34
N LEU A 145 8.66 1.61 4.40
CA LEU A 145 7.62 0.57 4.35
C LEU A 145 8.21 -0.85 4.30
N TYR A 146 9.16 -1.08 3.38
CA TYR A 146 9.80 -2.40 3.21
C TYR A 146 10.59 -2.82 4.45
N SER A 147 11.29 -1.87 5.08
CA SER A 147 12.07 -2.12 6.30
C SER A 147 11.18 -2.54 7.46
N GLU A 148 9.98 -1.94 7.61
CA GLU A 148 9.06 -2.25 8.71
C GLU A 148 8.51 -3.68 8.66
N VAL A 149 8.32 -4.25 7.47
CA VAL A 149 7.80 -5.62 7.28
C VAL A 149 8.89 -6.62 6.90
N ALA A 150 10.16 -6.26 7.09
CA ALA A 150 11.33 -7.07 6.76
C ALA A 150 11.22 -7.72 5.37
N LEU A 151 10.92 -6.88 4.37
CA LEU A 151 10.97 -7.24 2.96
C LEU A 151 12.33 -6.90 2.37
N GLU A 152 12.74 -7.69 1.39
CA GLU A 152 13.95 -7.40 0.61
C GLU A 152 13.66 -6.25 -0.35
N TRP A 153 14.56 -5.26 -0.36
CA TRP A 153 14.51 -4.15 -1.30
C TRP A 153 15.07 -4.58 -2.65
N ASP A 154 14.28 -4.41 -3.71
CA ASP A 154 14.71 -4.62 -5.08
C ASP A 154 14.77 -3.29 -5.86
N GLN A 155 15.97 -2.94 -6.31
CA GLN A 155 16.20 -1.69 -7.03
C GLN A 155 15.55 -1.69 -8.43
N GLU A 156 15.45 -2.85 -9.09
CA GLU A 156 14.86 -2.93 -10.43
C GLU A 156 13.33 -2.74 -10.39
N SER A 157 12.66 -3.37 -9.42
CA SER A 157 11.23 -3.20 -9.16
C SER A 157 10.91 -1.75 -8.77
N PHE A 158 11.72 -1.15 -7.89
CA PHE A 158 11.57 0.26 -7.56
C PHE A 158 11.73 1.17 -8.78
N SER A 159 12.76 0.94 -9.61
CA SER A 159 13.01 1.72 -10.83
C SER A 159 11.84 1.63 -11.81
N THR A 160 11.24 0.46 -11.94
CA THR A 160 10.06 0.25 -12.78
C THR A 160 8.84 1.00 -12.23
N MET A 161 8.60 0.92 -10.91
CA MET A 161 7.51 1.62 -10.25
C MET A 161 7.65 3.14 -10.34
N SER A 162 8.84 3.67 -10.08
CA SER A 162 9.10 5.12 -10.13
C SER A 162 8.90 5.68 -11.53
N GLN A 163 9.37 5.00 -12.58
CA GLN A 163 9.10 5.37 -13.98
C GLN A 163 7.61 5.33 -14.34
N ALA A 164 6.86 4.36 -13.79
CA ALA A 164 5.43 4.23 -14.04
C ALA A 164 4.57 5.29 -13.31
N LEU A 165 5.14 5.97 -12.32
CA LEU A 165 4.48 6.98 -11.48
C LEU A 165 4.90 8.41 -11.82
N ILE A 166 6.18 8.61 -12.09
CA ILE A 166 6.80 9.89 -12.35
C ILE A 166 7.23 9.86 -13.81
N VAL A 167 6.46 10.52 -14.67
CA VAL A 167 6.77 10.60 -16.10
C VAL A 167 8.09 11.34 -16.26
N GLN A 168 9.15 10.63 -16.61
CA GLN A 168 10.38 11.27 -17.06
C GLN A 168 10.07 12.03 -18.36
N PRO A 169 10.55 13.28 -18.55
CA PRO A 169 10.45 13.93 -19.84
C PRO A 169 11.18 13.01 -20.81
N THR A 170 10.44 12.41 -21.73
CA THR A 170 11.06 11.73 -22.85
C THR A 170 11.89 12.80 -23.54
N SER A 171 13.21 12.69 -23.47
CA SER A 171 14.10 13.47 -24.31
C SER A 171 13.75 13.07 -25.74
N HIS A 172 12.84 13.81 -26.36
CA HIS A 172 12.55 13.72 -27.77
C HIS A 172 13.78 14.25 -28.49
N SER A 173 14.79 13.39 -28.63
CA SER A 173 15.96 13.70 -29.44
C SER A 173 15.50 13.64 -30.89
N GLN A 174 15.25 14.83 -31.43
CA GLN A 174 15.16 15.10 -32.85
C GLN A 174 16.32 14.40 -33.56
N ASN A 175 16.02 13.48 -34.47
CA ASN A 175 16.86 13.31 -35.65
C ASN A 175 15.99 13.67 -36.85
N ALA A 176 16.15 14.92 -37.25
CA ALA A 176 15.91 15.33 -38.62
C ALA A 176 17.07 14.78 -39.47
N ASP A 177 16.74 13.96 -40.45
CA ASP A 177 17.35 14.01 -41.79
C ASP A 177 16.27 13.66 -42.82
#